data_AF-A0AAU2PFG7-F1
#
_entry.id   AF-A0AAU2PFG7-F1
#
_cell.length_a   1.000
_cell.length_b   1.000
_cell.length_c   1.000
_cell.angle_alpha   90.00
_cell.angle_beta   90.00
_cell.angle_gamma   90.00
#
_symmetry.space_group_name_H-M   'P 1'
#
loop_
_entity.id
_entity.type
_entity.pdbx_description
1 polymer ?
#
loop_
_entity_poly.entity_id
_entity_poly.type
_entity_poly.pdbx_seq_one_letter_code
_entity_poly.pdbx_strand_id
1 'polypeptide(L)'
;MDDVVLITRRDMAMRKADDLELALLEPNLKGRAKVTAEKKADAAREAALILTKQVEAQKKIEGELWRGLWRTPQATMWQRMSWTREVAQYVRWKSRAEAGDLDAAKEARQLADRLGLTPLSMVRLRWEVGTDEVAETRQARAATQQSSTRRRLRVVDPDNGKAAGDG
;
A
#
# COMPACT_ATOMS: atom_id res chain seq x y z
N MET A 1 -6.23 -9.23 -2.00
CA MET A 1 -7.66 -9.48 -2.27
C MET A 1 -8.35 -8.17 -2.02
N ASP A 2 -8.94 -7.58 -3.05
CA ASP A 2 -9.42 -6.20 -2.99
C ASP A 2 -10.66 -6.06 -2.09
N ASP A 3 -10.89 -4.85 -1.55
CA ASP A 3 -12.13 -4.52 -0.83
C ASP A 3 -13.29 -4.44 -1.83
N VAL A 4 -13.94 -5.59 -2.03
CA VAL A 4 -15.01 -5.76 -3.02
C VAL A 4 -16.16 -4.80 -2.76
N VAL A 5 -16.49 -4.52 -1.49
CA VAL A 5 -17.61 -3.65 -1.13
C VAL A 5 -17.31 -2.20 -1.52
N LEU A 6 -16.12 -1.70 -1.17
CA LEU A 6 -15.76 -0.32 -1.49
C LEU A 6 -15.62 -0.11 -3.01
N ILE A 7 -15.03 -1.08 -3.72
CA ILE A 7 -14.93 -1.05 -5.18
C ILE A 7 -16.31 -1.08 -5.83
N THR A 8 -17.20 -1.96 -5.38
CA THR A 8 -18.56 -2.05 -5.93
C THR A 8 -19.33 -0.75 -5.69
N ARG A 9 -19.19 -0.11 -4.53
CA ARG A 9 -19.80 1.20 -4.25
C ARG A 9 -19.29 2.28 -5.20
N ARG A 10 -17.98 2.33 -5.43
CA ARG A 10 -17.38 3.25 -6.41
C ARG A 10 -17.97 3.01 -7.80
N ASP A 11 -18.00 1.77 -8.25
CA ASP A 11 -18.46 1.42 -9.60
C ASP A 11 -19.95 1.72 -9.79
N MET A 12 -20.78 1.49 -8.77
CA MET A 12 -22.18 1.89 -8.78
C MET A 12 -22.35 3.42 -8.83
N ALA A 13 -21.52 4.17 -8.10
CA ALA A 13 -21.56 5.64 -8.14
C ALA A 13 -21.16 6.18 -9.51
N MET A 14 -20.14 5.58 -10.14
CA MET A 14 -19.71 5.93 -11.50
C MET A 14 -20.83 5.66 -12.52
N ARG A 15 -21.39 4.45 -12.53
CA ARG A 15 -22.51 4.10 -13.43
C ARG A 15 -23.69 5.05 -13.25
N LYS A 16 -24.03 5.37 -12.00
CA LYS A 16 -25.11 6.33 -11.72
C LYS A 16 -24.81 7.73 -12.26
N ALA A 17 -23.54 8.17 -12.22
CA ALA A 17 -23.15 9.44 -12.81
C ALA A 17 -23.32 9.40 -14.34
N ASP A 18 -22.84 8.34 -15.00
CA ASP A 18 -22.96 8.15 -16.44
C ASP A 18 -24.43 8.11 -16.91
N ASP A 19 -25.29 7.38 -16.19
CA ASP A 19 -26.72 7.29 -16.48
C ASP A 19 -27.41 8.67 -16.37
N LEU A 20 -27.04 9.47 -15.36
CA LEU A 20 -27.59 10.81 -15.16
C LEU A 20 -27.06 11.80 -16.20
N GLU A 21 -25.81 11.66 -16.63
CA GLU A 21 -25.26 12.42 -17.75
C GLU A 21 -25.98 12.14 -19.06
N LEU A 22 -26.26 10.86 -19.34
CA LEU A 22 -27.03 10.48 -20.51
C LEU A 22 -28.44 11.08 -20.47
N ALA A 23 -29.10 11.04 -19.31
CA ALA A 23 -30.42 11.65 -19.12
C ALA A 23 -30.41 13.18 -19.34
N LEU A 24 -29.31 13.87 -19.03
CA LEU A 24 -29.16 15.31 -19.29
C LEU A 24 -29.06 15.67 -20.78
N LEU A 25 -28.69 14.71 -21.63
CA LEU A 25 -28.65 14.88 -23.09
C LEU A 25 -30.04 14.76 -23.72
N GLU A 26 -31.06 14.33 -22.98
CA GLU A 26 -32.41 14.21 -23.51
C GLU A 26 -32.98 15.60 -23.90
N PRO A 27 -33.38 15.79 -25.18
CA PRO A 27 -33.77 17.11 -25.69
C PRO A 27 -35.07 17.68 -25.07
N ASN A 28 -35.84 16.82 -24.39
CA ASN A 28 -37.10 17.20 -23.75
C ASN A 28 -36.92 17.65 -22.29
N LEU A 29 -35.72 17.52 -21.71
CA LEU A 29 -35.46 17.87 -20.32
C LEU A 29 -35.26 19.39 -20.18
N LYS A 30 -36.21 20.08 -19.54
CA LYS A 30 -36.22 21.56 -19.45
C LYS A 30 -36.48 22.06 -18.03
N GLY A 31 -36.11 23.32 -17.81
CA GLY A 31 -36.41 24.07 -16.59
C GLY A 31 -35.95 23.37 -15.32
N ARG A 32 -36.84 23.29 -14.33
CA ARG A 32 -36.54 22.72 -12.99
C ARG A 32 -36.12 21.25 -13.03
N ALA A 33 -36.66 20.47 -13.96
CA ALA A 33 -36.31 19.05 -14.11
C ALA A 33 -34.85 18.88 -14.51
N LYS A 34 -34.37 19.71 -15.46
CA LYS A 34 -32.97 19.75 -15.89
C LYS A 34 -32.04 20.11 -14.74
N VAL A 35 -32.30 21.21 -14.04
CA VAL A 35 -31.48 21.65 -12.88
C VAL A 35 -31.41 20.57 -11.78
N THR A 36 -32.50 19.86 -11.55
CA THR A 36 -32.52 18.77 -10.56
C THR A 36 -31.69 17.58 -11.01
N ALA A 37 -31.72 17.23 -12.30
CA ALA A 37 -30.90 16.18 -12.87
C ALA A 37 -29.41 16.56 -12.84
N GLU A 38 -29.06 17.81 -13.16
CA GLU A 38 -27.69 18.35 -13.08
C GLU A 38 -27.13 18.20 -11.67
N LYS A 39 -27.89 18.67 -10.66
CA LYS A 39 -27.49 18.52 -9.25
C LYS A 39 -27.30 17.07 -8.83
N LYS A 40 -28.14 16.15 -9.33
CA LYS A 40 -27.99 14.71 -9.04
C LYS A 40 -26.75 14.12 -9.71
N ALA A 41 -26.46 14.52 -10.95
CA ALA A 41 -25.28 14.08 -11.68
C ALA A 41 -24.01 14.56 -10.95
N ASP A 42 -23.97 15.83 -10.56
CA ASP A 42 -22.85 16.39 -9.79
C ASP A 42 -22.62 15.66 -8.48
N ALA A 43 -23.68 15.40 -7.71
CA ALA A 43 -23.58 14.64 -6.47
C ALA A 43 -23.11 13.19 -6.70
N ALA A 44 -23.51 12.54 -7.80
CA ALA A 44 -23.06 11.20 -8.14
C ALA A 44 -21.57 11.18 -8.54
N ARG A 45 -21.10 12.17 -9.31
CA ARG A 45 -19.68 12.35 -9.66
C ARG A 45 -18.83 12.60 -8.43
N GLU A 46 -19.28 13.49 -7.54
CA GLU A 46 -18.59 13.78 -6.29
C GLU A 46 -18.46 12.52 -5.44
N ALA A 47 -19.54 11.74 -5.30
CA ALA A 47 -19.51 10.47 -4.59
C ALA A 47 -18.53 9.47 -5.23
N ALA A 48 -18.54 9.35 -6.57
CA ALA A 48 -17.63 8.47 -7.29
C ALA A 48 -16.16 8.89 -7.10
N LEU A 49 -15.87 10.19 -7.12
CA LEU A 49 -14.54 10.73 -6.88
C LEU A 49 -14.06 10.42 -5.46
N ILE A 50 -14.90 10.68 -4.45
CA ILE A 50 -14.58 10.37 -3.04
C ILE A 50 -14.28 8.89 -2.87
N LEU A 51 -15.13 8.01 -3.39
CA LEU A 51 -14.96 6.56 -3.29
C LEU A 51 -13.69 6.09 -4.02
N THR A 52 -13.37 6.69 -5.18
CA THR A 52 -12.12 6.42 -5.89
C THR A 52 -10.91 6.77 -5.03
N LYS A 53 -10.92 7.96 -4.41
CA LYS A 53 -9.86 8.39 -3.50
C LYS A 53 -9.75 7.52 -2.25
N GLN A 54 -10.87 7.04 -1.71
CA GLN A 54 -10.87 6.09 -0.60
C GLN A 54 -10.23 4.75 -0.99
N VAL A 55 -10.55 4.19 -2.17
CA VAL A 55 -9.93 2.95 -2.66
C VAL A 55 -8.42 3.13 -2.85
N GLU A 56 -7.99 4.24 -3.46
CA GLU A 56 -6.57 4.56 -3.65
C GLU A 56 -5.83 4.68 -2.30
N ALA A 57 -6.39 5.42 -1.36
CA ALA A 57 -5.81 5.61 -0.03
C ALA A 57 -5.73 4.30 0.75
N GLN A 58 -6.79 3.49 0.75
CA GLN A 58 -6.81 2.18 1.42
C GLN A 58 -5.75 1.25 0.82
N LYS A 59 -5.68 1.13 -0.52
CA LYS A 59 -4.66 0.29 -1.18
C LYS A 59 -3.23 0.73 -0.82
N LYS A 60 -2.98 2.04 -0.74
CA LYS A 60 -1.68 2.59 -0.35
C LYS A 60 -1.32 2.22 1.09
N ILE A 61 -2.22 2.50 2.04
CA ILE A 61 -2.03 2.20 3.47
C ILE A 61 -1.82 0.71 3.68
N GLU A 62 -2.64 -0.14 3.07
CA GLU A 62 -2.49 -1.60 3.17
C GLU A 62 -1.12 -2.08 2.68
N GLY A 63 -0.64 -1.52 1.56
CA GLY A 63 0.68 -1.84 1.04
C GLY A 63 1.81 -1.39 1.96
N GLU A 64 1.69 -0.21 2.57
CA GLU A 64 2.66 0.33 3.54
C GLU A 64 2.68 -0.50 4.83
N LEU A 65 1.51 -0.81 5.40
CA LEU A 65 1.37 -1.67 6.57
C LEU A 65 1.92 -3.06 6.32
N TRP A 66 1.57 -3.68 5.19
CA TRP A 66 2.08 -5.00 4.81
C TRP A 66 3.61 -5.01 4.75
N ARG A 67 4.21 -4.06 4.03
CA ARG A 67 5.69 -3.95 3.96
C ARG A 67 6.31 -3.67 5.32
N GLY A 68 5.69 -2.83 6.14
CA GLY A 68 6.18 -2.51 7.49
C GLY A 68 6.20 -3.74 8.39
N LEU A 69 5.11 -4.50 8.41
CA LEU A 69 4.96 -5.70 9.23
C LEU A 69 5.97 -6.79 8.84
N TRP A 70 6.14 -7.08 7.55
CA TRP A 70 7.08 -8.11 7.11
C TRP A 70 8.56 -7.71 7.27
N ARG A 71 8.86 -6.48 7.68
CA ARG A 71 10.21 -6.04 8.07
C ARG A 71 10.49 -6.20 9.56
N THR A 72 9.48 -6.52 10.38
CA THR A 72 9.70 -6.70 11.81
C THR A 72 10.24 -8.11 12.11
N PRO A 73 11.02 -8.30 13.18
CA PRO A 73 11.56 -9.62 13.55
C PRO A 73 10.50 -10.72 13.70
N GLN A 74 9.30 -10.33 14.16
CA GLN A 74 8.13 -11.18 14.37
C GLN A 74 7.67 -11.89 13.09
N ALA A 75 7.92 -11.30 11.91
CA ALA A 75 7.56 -11.86 10.62
C ALA A 75 8.11 -13.27 10.38
N THR A 76 9.29 -13.57 10.90
CA THR A 76 9.90 -14.92 10.83
C THR A 76 9.02 -15.95 11.52
N MET A 77 8.45 -15.60 12.68
CA MET A 77 7.55 -16.50 13.42
C MET A 77 6.21 -16.64 12.72
N TRP A 78 5.64 -15.55 12.20
CA TRP A 78 4.39 -15.63 11.42
C TRP A 78 4.53 -16.53 10.20
N GLN A 79 5.67 -16.46 9.50
CA GLN A 79 5.94 -17.34 8.36
C GLN A 79 6.03 -18.81 8.79
N ARG A 80 6.78 -19.12 9.86
CA ARG A 80 6.90 -20.49 10.40
C ARG A 80 5.54 -21.08 10.81
N MET A 81 4.67 -20.25 11.37
CA MET A 81 3.33 -20.66 11.81
C MET A 81 2.26 -20.55 10.71
N SER A 82 2.63 -20.13 9.50
CA SER A 82 1.70 -19.88 8.38
C SER A 82 0.60 -18.85 8.66
N TRP A 83 0.89 -17.84 9.49
CA TRP A 83 -0.07 -16.79 9.92
C TRP A 83 -0.25 -15.65 8.91
N THR A 84 0.07 -15.89 7.63
CA THR A 84 0.00 -14.88 6.57
C THR A 84 -1.42 -14.30 6.43
N ARG A 85 -2.47 -15.11 6.68
CA ARG A 85 -3.87 -14.67 6.58
C ARG A 85 -4.27 -13.78 7.75
N GLU A 86 -3.79 -14.08 8.95
CA GLU A 86 -4.02 -13.31 10.17
C GLU A 86 -3.36 -11.93 10.05
N VAL A 87 -2.12 -11.89 9.54
CA VAL A 87 -1.43 -10.62 9.21
C VAL A 87 -2.21 -9.84 8.15
N ALA A 88 -2.71 -10.50 7.10
CA ALA A 88 -3.52 -9.84 6.08
C ALA A 88 -4.83 -9.27 6.65
N GLN A 89 -5.49 -10.01 7.55
CA GLN A 89 -6.70 -9.56 8.22
C GLN A 89 -6.42 -8.34 9.11
N TYR A 90 -5.31 -8.35 9.85
CA TYR A 90 -4.88 -7.19 10.64
C TYR A 90 -4.66 -5.96 9.75
N VAL A 91 -3.95 -6.09 8.63
CA VAL A 91 -3.70 -4.98 7.70
C VAL A 91 -5.01 -4.35 7.20
N ARG A 92 -6.01 -5.17 6.86
CA ARG A 92 -7.34 -4.71 6.41
C ARG A 92 -8.05 -3.90 7.50
N TRP A 93 -8.11 -4.43 8.71
CA TRP A 93 -8.76 -3.74 9.84
C TRP A 93 -8.00 -2.48 10.24
N LYS A 94 -6.67 -2.55 10.27
CA LYS A 94 -5.82 -1.41 10.63
C LYS A 94 -5.94 -0.28 9.62
N SER A 95 -5.99 -0.60 8.32
CA SER A 95 -6.20 0.42 7.28
C SER A 95 -7.55 1.13 7.43
N ARG A 96 -8.63 0.40 7.71
CA ARG A 96 -9.95 1.00 8.00
C ARG A 96 -9.94 1.84 9.27
N ALA A 97 -9.24 1.37 10.31
CA ALA A 97 -9.08 2.11 11.56
C ALA A 97 -8.38 3.45 11.36
N GLU A 98 -7.31 3.49 10.55
CA GLU A 98 -6.59 4.73 10.19
C GLU A 98 -7.45 5.68 9.36
N ALA A 99 -8.45 5.17 8.64
CA ALA A 99 -9.46 5.97 7.95
C ALA A 99 -10.60 6.48 8.87
N GLY A 100 -10.55 6.18 10.17
CA GLY A 100 -11.50 6.69 11.19
C GLY A 100 -12.60 5.72 11.61
N ASP A 101 -12.56 4.46 11.17
CA ASP A 101 -13.54 3.44 11.58
C ASP A 101 -13.21 2.92 13.00
N LEU A 102 -14.01 3.33 14.00
CA LEU A 102 -13.79 2.99 15.40
C LEU A 102 -13.99 1.50 15.71
N ASP A 103 -14.88 0.81 15.00
CA ASP A 103 -15.08 -0.63 15.20
C ASP A 103 -13.93 -1.41 14.58
N ALA A 104 -13.45 -0.99 13.40
CA ALA A 104 -12.23 -1.50 12.82
C ALA A 104 -11.01 -1.30 13.75
N ALA A 105 -10.96 -0.18 14.47
CA ALA A 105 -9.88 0.10 15.43
C ALA A 105 -9.86 -0.89 16.61
N LYS A 106 -11.03 -1.36 17.06
CA LYS A 106 -11.14 -2.39 18.10
C LYS A 106 -10.60 -3.73 17.60
N GLU A 107 -11.03 -4.16 16.42
CA GLU A 107 -10.57 -5.41 15.80
C GLU A 107 -9.07 -5.39 15.50
N ALA A 108 -8.57 -4.27 14.96
CA ALA A 108 -7.15 -4.09 14.71
C ALA A 108 -6.33 -4.21 16.00
N ARG A 109 -6.81 -3.67 17.13
CA ARG A 109 -6.12 -3.78 18.43
C ARG A 109 -6.05 -5.22 18.92
N GLN A 110 -7.16 -5.97 18.85
CA GLN A 110 -7.18 -7.39 19.26
C GLN A 110 -6.24 -8.24 18.40
N LEU A 111 -6.24 -8.02 17.09
CA LEU A 111 -5.33 -8.70 16.17
C LEU A 111 -3.88 -8.29 16.39
N ALA A 112 -3.60 -7.02 16.73
CA ALA A 112 -2.25 -6.57 17.08
C ALA A 112 -1.70 -7.33 18.29
N ASP A 113 -2.52 -7.56 19.31
CA ASP A 113 -2.13 -8.36 20.46
C ASP A 113 -1.93 -9.84 20.10
N ARG A 114 -2.78 -10.41 19.25
CA ARG A 114 -2.62 -11.80 18.77
C ARG A 114 -1.34 -11.97 17.94
N LEU A 115 -0.99 -10.95 17.16
CA LEU A 115 0.20 -10.88 16.33
C LEU A 115 1.42 -10.33 17.09
N GLY A 116 1.38 -10.22 18.42
CA GLY A 116 2.53 -9.81 19.22
C GLY A 116 3.17 -8.48 18.81
N LEU A 117 2.34 -7.53 18.36
CA LEU A 117 2.79 -6.20 17.91
C LEU A 117 2.85 -5.19 19.06
N THR A 118 2.35 -5.54 20.25
CA THR A 118 2.38 -4.68 21.45
C THR A 118 3.40 -5.24 22.45
N PRO A 119 4.08 -4.40 23.26
CA PRO A 119 5.06 -4.90 24.23
C PRO A 119 4.48 -5.95 25.20
N LEU A 120 3.23 -5.74 25.64
CA LEU A 120 2.53 -6.67 26.52
C LEU A 120 2.25 -8.01 25.83
N SER A 121 1.85 -8.00 24.56
CA SER A 121 1.61 -9.25 23.81
C SER A 121 2.91 -9.99 23.49
N MET A 122 4.00 -9.28 23.21
CA MET A 122 5.32 -9.89 23.03
C MET A 122 5.75 -10.68 24.26
N VAL A 123 5.61 -10.09 25.46
CA VAL A 123 5.91 -10.78 26.73
C VAL A 123 5.00 -12.00 26.93
N ARG A 124 3.69 -11.85 26.68
CA ARG A 124 2.71 -12.94 26.83
C ARG A 124 2.99 -14.12 25.89
N LEU A 125 3.37 -13.83 24.65
CA LEU A 125 3.72 -14.84 23.65
C LEU A 125 5.14 -15.37 23.80
N ARG A 126 5.90 -14.85 24.79
CA ARG A 126 7.33 -15.14 25.00
C ARG A 126 8.15 -14.91 23.74
N TRP A 127 7.82 -13.84 23.02
CA TRP A 127 8.58 -13.45 21.84
C TRP A 127 9.85 -12.75 22.28
N GLU A 128 10.97 -13.39 22.00
CA GLU A 128 12.29 -12.83 22.16
C GLU A 128 12.74 -12.24 20.81
N VAL A 129 13.15 -10.97 20.82
CA VAL A 129 13.73 -10.33 19.64
C VAL A 129 15.20 -10.71 19.59
N GLY A 130 15.52 -11.74 18.80
CA GLY A 130 16.91 -12.07 18.49
C GLY A 130 17.56 -10.97 17.64
N THR A 131 18.86 -10.74 17.82
CA THR A 131 19.67 -9.87 16.97
C THR A 131 19.72 -10.42 15.54
N ASP A 132 19.40 -9.59 14.56
CA ASP A 132 19.43 -9.96 13.13
C ASP A 132 20.85 -9.83 12.56
N GLU A 133 21.68 -10.85 12.78
CA GLU A 133 23.06 -10.93 12.26
C GLU A 133 23.11 -10.93 10.71
N VAL A 134 22.01 -11.29 10.05
CA VAL A 134 21.92 -11.38 8.59
C VAL A 134 21.65 -10.01 7.95
N ALA A 135 20.97 -9.10 8.66
CA ALA A 135 20.78 -7.72 8.20
C ALA A 135 22.11 -6.98 8.00
N GLU A 136 23.07 -7.16 8.90
CA GLU A 136 24.41 -6.57 8.80
C GLU A 136 25.16 -7.12 7.58
N THR A 137 25.09 -8.43 7.38
CA THR A 137 25.67 -9.11 6.21
C THR A 137 25.07 -8.61 4.89
N ARG A 138 23.75 -8.36 4.86
CA ARG A 138 23.06 -7.82 3.67
C ARG A 138 23.49 -6.37 3.37
N GLN A 139 23.63 -5.53 4.39
CA GLN A 139 24.09 -4.16 4.24
C GLN A 139 25.55 -4.11 3.75
N ALA A 140 26.42 -4.95 4.31
CA ALA A 140 27.80 -5.09 3.87
C ALA A 140 27.89 -5.49 2.38
N ARG A 141 27.06 -6.45 1.95
CA ARG A 141 27.01 -6.92 0.56
C ARG A 141 26.46 -5.87 -0.41
N ALA A 142 25.46 -5.10 -0.01
CA ALA A 142 24.92 -4.00 -0.83
C ALA A 142 25.95 -2.88 -1.02
N ALA A 143 26.70 -2.53 0.04
CA ALA A 143 27.76 -1.52 -0.02
C ALA A 143 28.91 -1.95 -0.95
N THR A 144 29.31 -3.23 -0.92
CA THR A 144 30.34 -3.75 -1.84
C THR A 144 29.87 -3.78 -3.30
N GLN A 145 28.60 -4.11 -3.55
CA GLN A 145 28.06 -4.07 -4.92
C GLN A 145 28.02 -2.66 -5.49
N GLN A 146 27.59 -1.66 -4.71
CA GLN A 146 27.55 -0.26 -5.17
C GLN A 146 28.93 0.31 -5.50
N SER A 147 29.98 -0.05 -4.74
CA SER A 147 31.35 0.41 -5.03
C SER A 147 31.89 -0.22 -6.31
N SER A 148 31.59 -1.50 -6.57
CA SER A 148 32.00 -2.21 -7.77
C SER A 148 31.37 -1.63 -9.05
N THR A 149 30.09 -1.25 -9.01
CA THR A 149 29.38 -0.62 -10.14
C THR A 149 29.96 0.76 -10.45
N ARG A 150 30.21 1.60 -9.44
CA ARG A 150 30.86 2.92 -9.65
C ARG A 150 32.27 2.80 -10.18
N ARG A 151 33.02 1.76 -9.78
CA ARG A 151 34.38 1.51 -10.30
C ARG A 151 34.36 1.13 -11.78
N ARG A 152 33.36 0.36 -12.22
CA ARG A 152 33.16 -0.02 -13.64
C ARG A 152 32.69 1.13 -14.53
N LEU A 153 32.04 2.14 -13.93
CA LEU A 153 31.55 3.33 -14.63
C LEU A 153 32.55 4.50 -14.63
N ARG A 154 33.77 4.31 -14.10
CA ARG A 154 34.82 5.30 -14.34
C ARG A 154 35.22 5.23 -15.80
N VAL A 155 35.13 6.38 -16.46
CA VAL A 155 35.72 6.64 -17.78
C VAL A 155 37.15 6.12 -17.75
N VAL A 156 37.45 5.19 -18.66
CA VAL A 156 38.82 4.77 -18.95
C VAL A 156 39.48 5.95 -19.63
N ASP A 157 40.46 6.58 -18.98
CA ASP A 157 41.32 7.57 -19.64
C ASP A 157 42.00 6.90 -20.84
N PRO A 158 41.85 7.42 -22.06
CA PRO A 158 42.45 6.85 -23.24
C PRO A 158 43.88 7.38 -23.36
N ASP A 159 44.80 6.99 -22.46
CA ASP A 159 46.20 7.37 -22.64
C ASP A 159 47.22 6.40 -22.01
N ASN A 160 47.06 5.11 -22.27
CA ASN A 160 48.13 4.12 -22.04
C ASN A 160 48.37 3.27 -23.28
N GLY A 161 48.88 3.90 -24.33
CA GLY A 161 49.26 3.20 -25.55
C GLY A 161 50.08 4.01 -26.55
N LYS A 162 51.35 4.31 -26.24
CA LYS A 162 52.50 4.55 -27.16
C LYS A 162 53.72 4.95 -26.31
N ALA A 163 54.94 4.46 -26.48
CA ALA A 163 55.53 3.65 -27.53
C ALA A 163 56.70 2.82 -26.95
N ALA A 164 56.72 1.53 -27.28
CA ALA A 164 57.98 0.82 -27.47
C ALA A 164 58.49 1.21 -28.86
N GLY A 165 59.69 1.78 -28.93
CA GLY A 165 60.37 2.19 -30.16
C GLY A 165 61.83 1.80 -30.05
N ASP A 166 62.18 0.84 -30.91
CA ASP A 166 63.47 0.22 -31.20
C ASP A 166 64.56 1.24 -31.59
N GLY A 167 65.82 0.97 -31.26
CA GLY A 167 67.00 1.79 -31.62
C GLY A 167 68.17 1.68 -30.66
#